data_AF-A0A9W2Z029-F1
#
_entry.id   AF-A0A9W2Z029-F1
#
_cell.length_a   1.000
_cell.length_b   1.000
_cell.length_c   1.000
_cell.angle_alpha   90.00
_cell.angle_beta   90.00
_cell.angle_gamma   90.00
#
_symmetry.space_group_name_H-M   'P 1'
#
loop_
_entity.id
_entity.type
_entity.pdbx_description
1 polymer ?
#
loop_
_entity_poly.entity_id
_entity_poly.type
_entity_poly.pdbx_seq_one_letter_code
_entity_poly.pdbx_strand_id
1 'polypeptide(L)'
;MEGLIDSLNKDKWQEVSRDKKSDGYQEYHVNPHAHKKLDNGIFVYMIENDLIDPKKVTLEFAQKDPIKQVALLEIKLNDDGTKIVGLDLDGDIVELK
;
A
#
# COMPACT_ATOMS: atom_id res chain seq x y z
N MET A 1 -3.10 -11.14 15.58
CA MET A 1 -2.32 -10.18 14.76
C MET A 1 -3.34 -9.45 13.91
N GLU A 2 -3.34 -8.12 13.94
CA GLU A 2 -4.16 -7.32 13.00
C GLU A 2 -3.46 -7.35 11.65
N GLY A 3 -4.16 -7.77 10.59
CA GLY A 3 -3.62 -7.77 9.22
C GLY A 3 -3.76 -6.40 8.56
N LEU A 4 -3.17 -6.23 7.38
CA LEU A 4 -3.35 -5.04 6.54
C LEU A 4 -4.84 -4.80 6.26
N ILE A 5 -5.60 -5.87 6.03
CA ILE A 5 -7.04 -5.78 5.70
C ILE A 5 -7.86 -5.16 6.83
N ASP A 6 -7.45 -5.28 8.09
CA ASP A 6 -8.14 -4.68 9.24
C ASP A 6 -7.98 -3.15 9.29
N SER A 7 -7.06 -2.62 8.49
CA SER A 7 -6.83 -1.19 8.32
C SER A 7 -7.52 -0.61 7.09
N LEU A 8 -8.12 -1.46 6.26
CA LEU A 8 -8.68 -1.13 4.96
C LEU A 8 -10.19 -1.38 4.91
N ASN A 9 -10.87 -0.70 4.00
CA ASN A 9 -12.28 -0.93 3.74
C ASN A 9 -12.47 -2.28 3.02
N LYS A 10 -12.98 -3.29 3.74
CA LYS A 10 -13.19 -4.66 3.27
C LYS A 10 -14.20 -4.79 2.11
N ASP A 11 -15.01 -3.76 1.85
CA ASP A 11 -15.85 -3.71 0.64
C ASP A 11 -15.02 -3.41 -0.61
N LYS A 12 -13.93 -2.64 -0.47
CA LYS A 12 -13.06 -2.18 -1.57
C LYS A 12 -11.77 -2.97 -1.71
N TRP A 13 -11.26 -3.50 -0.61
CA TRP A 13 -10.02 -4.28 -0.56
C TRP A 13 -10.34 -5.75 -0.27
N GLN A 14 -9.47 -6.64 -0.73
CA GLN A 14 -9.55 -8.08 -0.45
C GLN A 14 -8.17 -8.62 -0.07
N GLU A 15 -8.15 -9.63 0.79
CA GLU A 15 -6.96 -10.44 1.01
C GLU A 15 -6.76 -11.38 -0.17
N VAL A 16 -5.52 -11.55 -0.57
CA VAL A 16 -5.13 -12.40 -1.69
C VAL A 16 -4.11 -13.43 -1.19
N SER A 17 -4.29 -14.69 -1.56
CA SER A 17 -3.29 -15.72 -1.26
C SER A 17 -2.04 -15.50 -2.11
N ARG A 18 -0.86 -15.86 -1.61
CA ARG A 18 0.41 -15.70 -2.34
C ARG A 18 0.39 -16.30 -3.75
N ASP A 19 -0.27 -17.44 -3.93
CA ASP A 19 -0.43 -18.11 -5.23
C ASP A 19 -1.33 -17.36 -6.23
N LYS A 20 -2.11 -16.39 -5.74
CA LYS A 20 -3.03 -15.56 -6.52
C LYS A 20 -2.60 -14.09 -6.57
N LYS A 21 -1.46 -13.74 -5.97
CA LYS A 21 -0.87 -12.40 -6.02
C LYS A 21 -0.71 -11.99 -7.49
N SER A 22 -1.30 -10.87 -7.87
CA SER A 22 -1.21 -10.39 -9.24
C SER A 22 0.18 -9.82 -9.55
N ASP A 23 0.56 -9.73 -10.82
CA ASP A 23 1.83 -9.13 -11.23
C ASP A 23 1.90 -7.62 -10.95
N GLY A 24 3.11 -7.06 -10.94
CA GLY A 24 3.36 -5.62 -10.83
C GLY A 24 3.69 -5.12 -9.43
N TYR A 25 3.90 -6.02 -8.47
CA TYR A 25 4.48 -5.67 -7.17
C TYR A 25 5.97 -5.37 -7.32
N GLN A 26 6.39 -4.30 -6.67
CA GLN A 26 7.80 -3.95 -6.53
C GLN A 26 8.08 -3.59 -5.07
N GLU A 27 9.30 -3.88 -4.62
CA GLU A 27 9.74 -3.46 -3.29
C GLU A 27 9.98 -1.95 -3.29
N TYR A 28 9.46 -1.28 -2.26
CA TYR A 28 9.64 0.15 -2.03
C TYR A 28 10.01 0.43 -0.59
N HIS A 29 10.95 1.36 -0.42
CA HIS A 29 11.13 2.05 0.83
C HIS A 29 10.00 3.06 1.03
N VAL A 30 9.33 2.97 2.17
CA VAL A 30 8.33 3.96 2.59
C VAL A 30 8.94 4.78 3.70
N ASN A 31 8.92 6.09 3.56
CA ASN A 31 9.40 6.94 4.63
C ASN A 31 8.36 6.99 5.76
N PRO A 32 8.66 6.42 6.96
CA PRO A 32 7.70 6.30 8.05
C PRO A 32 7.33 7.65 8.67
N HIS A 33 8.08 8.73 8.36
CA HIS A 33 7.80 10.08 8.83
C HIS A 33 7.14 10.96 7.76
N ALA A 34 6.98 10.47 6.53
CA ALA A 34 6.41 11.22 5.41
C ALA A 34 5.02 10.70 4.97
N HIS A 35 4.28 10.05 5.87
CA HIS A 35 2.87 9.73 5.65
C HIS A 35 1.97 10.89 6.09
N LYS A 36 0.92 11.16 5.33
CA LYS A 36 -0.07 12.19 5.67
C LYS A 36 -1.48 11.70 5.35
N LYS A 37 -2.39 11.81 6.32
CA LYS A 37 -3.82 11.65 6.05
C LYS A 37 -4.31 12.89 5.28
N LEU A 38 -4.78 12.69 4.07
CA LEU A 38 -5.28 13.76 3.20
C LEU A 38 -6.77 14.00 3.42
N ASP A 39 -7.56 12.93 3.50
CA ASP A 39 -9.00 12.96 3.76
C ASP A 39 -9.44 11.70 4.52
N ASN A 40 -10.73 11.56 4.83
CA ASN A 40 -11.28 10.33 5.38
C ASN A 40 -11.16 9.20 4.36
N GLY A 41 -10.37 8.18 4.68
CA GLY A 41 -10.11 7.09 3.76
C GLY A 41 -8.83 7.23 2.94
N ILE A 42 -8.15 8.38 2.98
CA ILE A 42 -7.05 8.68 2.03
C ILE A 42 -5.77 9.02 2.78
N PHE A 43 -4.71 8.26 2.50
CA PHE A 43 -3.36 8.49 2.99
C PHE A 43 -2.40 8.70 1.82
N VAL A 44 -1.44 9.59 2.01
CA VAL A 44 -0.37 9.83 1.05
C VAL A 44 0.94 9.36 1.66
N TYR A 45 1.71 8.60 0.90
CA TYR A 45 3.01 8.06 1.29
C TYR A 45 4.07 8.54 0.32
N MET A 46 5.28 8.78 0.83
CA MET A 46 6.46 8.93 -0.01
C MET A 46 7.13 7.57 -0.15
N ILE A 47 7.30 7.13 -1.40
CA ILE A 47 7.92 5.85 -1.76
C ILE A 47 9.13 6.11 -2.65
N GLU A 48 10.14 5.25 -2.51
CA GLU A 48 11.35 5.26 -3.34
C GLU A 48 11.89 3.84 -3.51
N ASN A 49 12.58 3.58 -4.60
CA ASN A 49 13.37 2.37 -4.82
C ASN A 49 14.49 2.64 -5.82
N ASP A 50 15.29 1.62 -6.18
CA ASP A 50 16.42 1.78 -7.11
C ASP A 50 16.02 2.23 -8.52
N LEU A 51 14.74 2.12 -8.88
CA LEU A 51 14.24 2.42 -10.23
C LEU A 51 13.50 3.76 -10.31
N ILE A 52 13.03 4.30 -9.18
CA ILE A 52 12.11 5.44 -9.14
C ILE A 52 12.55 6.39 -8.02
N ASP A 53 12.82 7.63 -8.41
CA ASP A 53 13.06 8.73 -7.47
C ASP A 53 11.91 8.88 -6.46
N PRO A 54 12.20 9.41 -5.25
CA PRO A 54 11.18 9.62 -4.23
C PRO A 54 9.95 10.35 -4.76
N LYS A 55 8.81 9.66 -4.75
CA LYS A 55 7.53 10.21 -5.21
C LYS A 55 6.42 9.96 -4.21
N LYS A 56 5.36 10.76 -4.33
CA LYS A 56 4.16 10.61 -3.50
C LYS A 56 3.13 9.73 -4.21
N VAL A 57 2.61 8.76 -3.49
CA VAL A 57 1.50 7.90 -3.93
C VAL A 57 0.38 7.93 -2.92
N THR A 58 -0.82 7.60 -3.38
CA THR A 58 -2.04 7.69 -2.58
C THR A 58 -2.61 6.32 -2.31
N LEU A 59 -2.96 6.05 -1.06
CA LEU A 59 -3.75 4.89 -0.64
C LEU A 59 -5.18 5.36 -0.34
N GLU A 60 -6.15 4.77 -1.03
CA GLU A 60 -7.56 5.08 -0.86
C GLU A 60 -8.30 3.97 -0.10
N PHE A 61 -9.43 4.32 0.48
CA PHE A 61 -10.31 3.44 1.26
C PHE A 61 -9.66 2.81 2.49
N ALA A 62 -8.74 3.52 3.16
CA ALA A 62 -8.12 3.08 4.41
C ALA A 62 -8.82 3.66 5.65
N GLN A 63 -9.20 2.81 6.60
CA GLN A 63 -9.88 3.23 7.83
C GLN A 63 -8.89 3.78 8.88
N LYS A 64 -7.70 3.20 8.92
CA LYS A 64 -6.53 3.63 9.71
C LYS A 64 -5.29 3.52 8.81
N ASP A 65 -4.16 4.05 9.26
CA ASP A 65 -2.90 3.98 8.49
C ASP A 65 -2.34 2.55 8.56
N PRO A 66 -2.39 1.75 7.47
CA PRO A 66 -1.95 0.35 7.51
C PRO A 66 -0.42 0.19 7.59
N ILE A 67 0.35 1.21 7.18
CA ILE A 67 1.79 1.08 6.95
C ILE A 67 2.60 2.15 7.71
N LYS A 68 2.01 2.74 8.75
CA LYS A 68 2.60 3.82 9.58
C LYS A 68 4.02 3.53 10.10
N GLN A 69 4.30 2.28 10.45
CA GLN A 69 5.59 1.84 11.01
C GLN A 69 6.32 0.86 10.10
N VAL A 70 5.95 0.85 8.82
CA VAL A 70 6.56 0.00 7.81
C VAL A 70 7.53 0.84 7.01
N ALA A 71 8.80 0.43 6.98
CA ALA A 71 9.86 1.11 6.24
C ALA A 71 10.13 0.49 4.87
N LEU A 72 9.73 -0.77 4.67
CA LEU A 72 9.95 -1.56 3.47
C LEU A 72 8.76 -2.50 3.30
N LEU A 73 8.18 -2.52 2.10
CA LEU A 73 7.15 -3.48 1.70
C LEU A 73 7.04 -3.54 0.18
N GLU A 74 6.32 -4.54 -0.29
CA GLU A 74 5.99 -4.65 -1.71
C GLU A 74 4.69 -3.88 -2.00
N ILE A 75 4.74 -2.97 -2.97
CA ILE A 75 3.60 -2.15 -3.37
C ILE A 75 3.32 -2.40 -4.85
N LYS A 76 2.04 -2.55 -5.17
CA LYS A 76 1.53 -2.49 -6.54
C LYS A 76 0.89 -1.14 -6.78
N LEU A 77 1.31 -0.46 -7.84
CA LEU A 77 0.73 0.82 -8.27
C LEU A 77 -0.25 0.61 -9.44
N ASN A 78 -1.16 1.56 -9.63
CA ASN A 78 -1.95 1.65 -10.86
C ASN A 78 -1.07 2.02 -12.07
N ASP A 79 -1.62 1.95 -13.29
CA ASP A 79 -0.91 2.29 -14.54
C ASP A 79 -0.23 3.68 -14.53
N ASP A 80 -0.84 4.67 -13.88
CA ASP A 80 -0.31 6.03 -13.77
C ASP A 80 0.76 6.18 -12.68
N GLY A 81 0.95 5.15 -11.84
CA GLY A 81 1.96 5.14 -10.79
C GLY A 81 1.68 6.11 -9.63
N THR A 82 0.45 6.61 -9.49
CA THR A 82 0.04 7.62 -8.50
C THR A 82 -0.77 7.05 -7.34
N LYS A 83 -1.34 5.86 -7.51
CA LYS A 83 -2.20 5.20 -6.52
C LYS A 83 -1.70 3.80 -6.18
N ILE A 84 -1.79 3.46 -4.91
CA ILE A 84 -1.56 2.10 -4.42
C ILE A 84 -2.80 1.26 -4.67
N VAL A 85 -2.65 0.17 -5.40
CA VAL A 85 -3.71 -0.81 -5.70
C VAL A 85 -3.42 -2.19 -5.12
N GLY A 86 -2.23 -2.41 -4.56
CA GLY A 86 -1.89 -3.61 -3.83
C GLY A 86 -0.77 -3.35 -2.82
N LEU A 87 -0.83 -4.05 -1.69
CA LEU A 87 0.16 -4.04 -0.63
C LEU A 87 0.48 -5.49 -0.26
N ASP A 88 1.76 -5.80 -0.05
CA ASP A 88 2.21 -7.07 0.50
C ASP A 88 3.25 -6.80 1.57
N LEU A 89 2.91 -7.21 2.80
CA LEU A 89 3.76 -7.11 3.97
C LEU A 89 4.01 -8.52 4.50
N ASP A 90 5.19 -9.07 4.20
CA ASP A 90 5.62 -10.39 4.64
C ASP A 90 4.62 -11.53 4.33
N GLY A 91 3.91 -11.44 3.21
CA GLY A 91 2.93 -12.44 2.77
C GLY A 91 1.49 -12.14 3.19
N ASP A 92 1.26 -11.07 3.95
CA ASP A 92 -0.08 -10.48 4.15
C ASP A 92 -0.39 -9.58 2.94
N ILE A 93 -1.06 -10.15 1.94
CA ILE A 93 -1.29 -9.50 0.64
C ILE A 93 -2.72 -9.00 0.57
N VAL A 94 -2.88 -7.72 0.25
CA VAL A 94 -4.17 -7.10 -0.03
C VAL A 94 -4.16 -6.38 -1.37
N GLU A 95 -5.24 -6.52 -2.11
CA GLU A 95 -5.45 -5.89 -3.41
C GLU A 95 -6.79 -5.15 -3.45
N LEU A 96 -6.83 -4.07 -4.23
CA LEU A 96 -8.06 -3.36 -4.54
C LEU A 96 -8.92 -4.22 -5.48
N LYS A 97 -10.22 -4.32 -5.21
CA LYS A 97 -11.20 -5.06 -6.02
C LYS A 97 -11.56 -4.36 -7.33
#